data_AF-A0A9D3ZVW0-F1
#
_entry.id   AF-A0A9D3ZVW0-F1
#
_cell.length_a   1.000
_cell.length_b   1.000
_cell.length_c   1.000
_cell.angle_alpha   90.00
_cell.angle_beta   90.00
_cell.angle_gamma   90.00
#
_symmetry.space_group_name_H-M   'P 1'
#
loop_
_entity.id
_entity.type
_entity.pdbx_description
1 polymer ?
#
loop_
_entity_poly.entity_id
_entity_poly.type
_entity_poly.pdbx_seq_one_letter_code
_entity_poly.pdbx_strand_id
1 'polypeptide(L)'
;MVSRIWHGIRKKSEKVPWSRLLWFPFRIPKHSVISWLAIQDRLPTKVRLIQGGRDIDGRCKLCFEEQETRDHQHELMWAMRRLKGKALITILLKLGWNDCIYGIWKERNNEHFSTVQMTEAEVLILEEKKV
;
A
#
# COMPACT_ATOMS: atom_id res chain seq x y z
N MET A 1 -5.83 30.23 -15.31
CA MET A 1 -6.95 29.50 -15.94
C MET A 1 -7.19 28.13 -15.31
N VAL A 2 -6.17 27.26 -15.26
CA VAL A 2 -6.25 25.88 -14.70
C VAL A 2 -6.77 25.81 -13.26
N SER A 3 -6.38 26.72 -12.37
CA SER A 3 -6.86 26.75 -10.97
C SER A 3 -8.38 26.98 -10.87
N ARG A 4 -8.98 27.81 -11.73
CA ARG A 4 -10.43 28.08 -11.72
C ARG A 4 -11.24 26.85 -12.17
N ILE A 5 -10.74 26.16 -13.20
CA ILE A 5 -11.33 24.91 -13.70
C ILE A 5 -11.22 23.80 -12.65
N TRP A 6 -10.05 23.66 -12.02
CA TRP A 6 -9.82 22.70 -10.95
C TRP A 6 -10.77 22.90 -9.76
N HIS A 7 -11.00 24.15 -9.36
CA HIS A 7 -11.94 24.46 -8.28
C HIS A 7 -13.41 24.25 -8.67
N GLY A 8 -13.77 24.38 -9.95
CA GLY A 8 -15.13 24.15 -10.45
C GLY A 8 -15.49 22.66 -10.57
N ILE A 9 -14.53 21.80 -10.94
CA ILE A 9 -14.77 20.36 -11.13
C ILE A 9 -14.67 19.59 -9.81
N ARG A 10 -13.80 20.03 -8.89
CA ARG A 10 -13.54 19.30 -7.66
C ARG A 10 -14.68 19.45 -6.65
N LYS A 11 -15.38 18.34 -6.36
CA LYS A 11 -16.17 18.21 -5.13
C LYS A 11 -15.21 18.20 -3.93
N LYS A 12 -15.29 19.22 -3.07
CA LYS A 12 -14.52 19.26 -1.81
C LYS A 12 -15.13 18.21 -0.86
N SER A 13 -14.42 17.11 -0.66
CA SER A 13 -14.76 16.13 0.37
C SER A 13 -14.26 16.58 1.74
N GLU A 14 -14.86 16.01 2.79
CA GLU A 14 -14.46 16.24 4.16
C GLU A 14 -13.00 15.82 4.41
N LYS A 15 -12.33 16.53 5.32
CA LYS A 15 -10.94 16.21 5.67
C LYS A 15 -10.90 14.95 6.51
N VAL A 16 -10.49 13.85 5.87
CA VAL A 16 -10.25 12.58 6.53
C VAL A 16 -9.13 12.67 7.59
N PRO A 17 -9.29 12.04 8.76
CA PRO A 17 -8.37 12.21 9.89
C PRO A 17 -6.96 11.67 9.62
N TRP A 18 -6.83 10.63 8.78
CA TRP A 18 -5.55 10.03 8.40
C TRP A 18 -4.74 10.87 7.41
N SER A 19 -5.32 11.94 6.85
CA SER A 19 -4.62 12.76 5.83
C SER A 19 -3.30 13.33 6.35
N ARG A 20 -3.21 13.59 7.66
CA ARG A 20 -2.02 14.15 8.33
C ARG A 20 -0.90 13.12 8.58
N LEU A 21 -1.18 11.84 8.40
CA LEU A 21 -0.18 10.76 8.43
C LEU A 21 0.56 10.65 7.11
N LEU A 22 -0.10 11.01 6.01
CA LEU A 22 0.43 10.89 4.65
C LEU A 22 1.01 12.21 4.16
N TRP A 23 0.29 13.31 4.40
CA TRP A 23 0.58 14.60 3.80
C TRP A 23 1.22 15.55 4.82
N PHE A 24 2.46 15.24 5.20
CA PHE A 24 3.27 16.03 6.13
C PHE A 24 4.56 16.58 5.46
N PRO A 25 5.24 17.57 6.08
CA PRO A 25 6.53 18.08 5.59
C PRO A 25 7.61 16.99 5.60
N PHE A 26 8.55 17.02 4.65
CA PHE A 26 9.64 16.03 4.50
C PHE A 26 9.21 14.59 4.16
N ARG A 27 7.93 14.36 3.84
CA ARG A 27 7.45 13.05 3.36
C ARG A 27 8.15 12.63 2.06
N ILE A 28 8.27 11.32 1.84
CA ILE A 28 8.63 10.75 0.55
C ILE A 28 7.34 10.58 -0.27
N PRO A 29 7.14 11.35 -1.37
CA PRO A 29 5.85 11.37 -2.07
C PRO A 29 5.40 9.99 -2.57
N LYS A 30 6.35 9.17 -3.07
CA LYS A 30 6.09 7.81 -3.51
C LYS A 30 5.49 6.95 -2.39
N HIS A 31 6.07 7.00 -1.20
CA HIS A 31 5.62 6.19 -0.07
C HIS A 31 4.24 6.68 0.39
N SER A 32 4.01 7.99 0.45
CA SER A 32 2.71 8.56 0.81
C SER A 32 1.58 8.16 -0.15
N VAL A 33 1.85 8.07 -1.45
CA VAL A 33 0.86 7.62 -2.45
C VAL A 33 0.55 6.13 -2.28
N ILE A 34 1.57 5.29 -2.08
CA ILE A 34 1.37 3.85 -1.85
C ILE A 34 0.62 3.61 -0.54
N SER A 35 1.01 4.29 0.54
CA SER A 35 0.29 4.23 1.82
C SER A 35 -1.15 4.73 1.70
N TRP A 36 -1.42 5.76 0.90
CA TRP A 36 -2.79 6.19 0.61
C TRP A 36 -3.61 5.09 -0.06
N LEU A 37 -3.04 4.41 -1.07
CA LEU A 37 -3.70 3.29 -1.73
C LEU A 37 -3.92 2.11 -0.78
N ALA A 38 -2.96 1.86 0.12
CA ALA A 38 -3.07 0.83 1.16
C ALA A 38 -4.24 1.11 2.11
N ILE A 39 -4.36 2.35 2.61
CA ILE A 39 -5.45 2.77 3.50
C ILE A 39 -6.83 2.66 2.83
N GLN A 40 -6.88 2.80 1.50
CA GLN A 40 -8.13 2.70 0.74
C GLN A 40 -8.45 1.26 0.31
N ASP A 41 -7.66 0.27 0.75
CA ASP A 41 -7.70 -1.13 0.29
C ASP A 41 -7.67 -1.26 -1.24
N ARG A 42 -7.00 -0.31 -1.91
CA ARG A 42 -6.85 -0.26 -3.37
C ARG A 42 -5.58 -0.95 -3.86
N LEU A 43 -4.75 -1.44 -2.95
CA LEU A 43 -3.68 -2.37 -3.29
C LEU A 43 -4.28 -3.77 -3.46
N PRO A 44 -3.84 -4.57 -4.45
CA PRO A 44 -4.25 -5.97 -4.53
C PRO A 44 -3.87 -6.67 -3.22
N THR A 45 -4.88 -7.02 -2.42
CA THR A 45 -4.73 -7.74 -1.15
C THR A 45 -4.26 -9.16 -1.42
N LYS A 46 -3.53 -9.78 -0.47
CA LYS A 46 -3.12 -11.19 -0.58
C LYS A 46 -4.30 -12.11 -0.93
N VAL A 47 -5.51 -11.78 -0.51
CA VAL A 47 -6.76 -12.51 -0.86
C VAL A 47 -6.95 -12.68 -2.37
N ARG A 48 -6.55 -11.71 -3.20
CA ARG A 48 -6.57 -11.83 -4.68
C ARG A 48 -5.39 -12.61 -5.25
N LEU A 49 -4.28 -12.72 -4.51
CA LEU A 49 -3.11 -13.51 -4.89
C LEU A 49 -3.25 -14.99 -4.48
N ILE A 50 -3.99 -15.28 -3.40
CA ILE A 50 -4.23 -16.64 -2.87
C ILE A 50 -5.15 -17.46 -3.78
N GLN A 51 -6.01 -16.83 -4.60
CA GLN A 51 -6.77 -17.54 -5.64
C GLN A 51 -5.87 -18.16 -6.74
N GLY A 52 -4.57 -17.85 -6.75
CA GLY A 52 -3.55 -18.48 -7.61
C GLY A 52 -2.79 -19.65 -6.98
N GLY A 53 -3.26 -20.22 -5.86
CA GLY A 53 -2.76 -21.51 -5.35
C GLY A 53 -1.41 -21.48 -4.63
N ARG A 54 -1.02 -20.35 -4.00
CA ARG A 54 0.17 -20.31 -3.13
C ARG A 54 -0.18 -20.33 -1.65
N ASP A 55 0.48 -21.23 -0.92
CA ASP A 55 0.56 -21.25 0.54
C ASP A 55 1.42 -20.08 1.01
N ILE A 56 0.78 -18.91 1.16
CA ILE A 56 1.42 -17.72 1.69
C ILE A 56 0.95 -17.60 3.14
N ASP A 57 1.90 -17.54 4.07
CA ASP A 57 1.65 -17.28 5.48
C ASP A 57 0.59 -16.17 5.63
N GLY A 58 -0.57 -16.55 6.15
CA GLY A 58 -1.75 -15.71 6.25
C GLY A 58 -1.58 -14.57 7.24
N ARG A 59 -0.43 -14.48 7.93
CA ARG A 59 -0.14 -13.42 8.88
C ARG A 59 0.08 -12.07 8.20
N CYS A 60 -0.47 -11.04 8.85
CA CYS A 60 -0.25 -9.65 8.51
C CYS A 60 1.22 -9.26 8.79
N LYS A 61 2.00 -8.94 7.74
CA LYS A 61 3.40 -8.48 7.89
C LYS A 61 3.54 -7.11 8.57
N LEU A 62 2.43 -6.37 8.72
CA LEU A 62 2.40 -5.13 9.52
C LEU A 62 2.20 -5.42 11.02
N CYS A 63 1.48 -6.49 11.34
CA CYS A 63 0.96 -6.78 12.67
C CYS A 63 1.77 -7.85 13.40
N PHE A 64 2.43 -8.77 12.68
CA PHE A 64 3.08 -9.99 13.17
C PHE A 64 2.21 -10.95 14.03
N GLU A 65 1.01 -10.54 14.47
CA GLU A 65 0.22 -11.21 15.50
C GLU A 65 -1.05 -11.91 14.97
N GLU A 66 -1.72 -11.38 13.95
CA GLU A 66 -2.98 -11.94 13.45
C GLU A 66 -2.99 -12.20 11.93
N GLN A 67 -3.90 -13.09 11.53
CA GLN A 67 -4.26 -13.32 10.12
C GLN A 67 -4.58 -11.96 9.48
N GLU A 68 -4.16 -11.74 8.24
CA GLU A 68 -4.36 -10.50 7.48
C GLU A 68 -5.86 -10.32 7.19
N THR A 69 -6.60 -9.97 8.24
CA THR A 69 -7.99 -9.59 8.18
C THR A 69 -8.05 -8.19 7.59
N ARG A 70 -9.19 -7.88 6.97
CA ARG A 70 -9.48 -6.60 6.31
C ARG A 70 -9.47 -5.40 7.25
N ASP A 71 -9.16 -5.57 8.54
CA ASP A 71 -9.35 -4.55 9.56
C ASP A 71 -8.09 -3.71 9.80
N HIS A 72 -7.49 -3.22 8.70
CA HIS A 72 -6.46 -2.17 8.71
C HIS A 72 -6.93 -0.88 9.41
N GLN A 73 -8.23 -0.78 9.70
CA GLN A 73 -8.86 0.33 10.40
C GLN A 73 -8.34 0.48 11.83
N HIS A 74 -8.02 -0.62 12.53
CA HIS A 74 -7.44 -0.57 13.87
C HIS A 74 -6.04 0.07 13.85
N GLU A 75 -5.17 -0.38 12.95
CA GLU A 75 -3.81 0.16 12.76
C GLU A 75 -3.82 1.63 12.37
N LEU A 76 -4.71 1.99 11.45
CA LEU A 76 -4.92 3.38 11.07
C LEU A 76 -5.35 4.21 12.29
N MET A 77 -6.28 3.71 13.10
CA MET A 77 -6.72 4.38 14.31
C MET A 77 -5.59 4.54 15.34
N TRP A 78 -4.79 3.50 15.55
CA TRP A 78 -3.61 3.57 16.42
C TRP A 78 -2.62 4.64 15.93
N ALA A 79 -2.24 4.60 14.66
CA ALA A 79 -1.30 5.55 14.07
C ALA A 79 -1.83 6.98 14.14
N MET A 80 -3.12 7.19 13.86
CA MET A 80 -3.78 8.49 13.96
C MET A 80 -3.80 9.02 15.40
N ARG A 81 -3.91 8.15 16.41
CA ARG A 81 -3.90 8.55 17.83
C ARG A 81 -2.48 8.87 18.30
N ARG A 82 -1.50 8.05 17.95
CA ARG A 82 -0.12 8.13 18.45
C ARG A 82 0.73 9.16 17.72
N LEU A 83 0.56 9.32 16.41
CA LEU A 83 1.39 10.17 15.56
C LEU A 83 0.80 11.56 15.34
N LYS A 84 0.35 12.20 16.42
CA LYS A 84 -0.20 13.57 16.41
C LYS A 84 0.88 14.59 16.75
N GLY A 85 0.82 15.74 16.09
CA GLY A 85 1.70 16.88 16.37
C GLY A 85 2.77 17.13 15.31
N LYS A 86 3.69 18.04 15.65
CA LYS A 86 4.77 18.54 14.78
C LYS A 86 6.16 18.34 15.38
N ALA A 87 6.27 17.62 16.50
CA ALA A 87 7.57 17.31 17.09
C ALA A 87 8.41 16.47 16.12
N LEU A 88 9.72 16.67 16.12
CA LEU A 88 10.64 15.95 15.22
C LEU A 88 10.46 14.43 15.35
N ILE A 89 10.35 13.93 16.59
CA ILE A 89 10.08 12.52 16.85
C ILE A 89 8.81 12.02 16.15
N THR A 90 7.74 12.81 16.12
CA THR A 90 6.50 12.46 15.42
C THR A 90 6.70 12.43 13.90
N ILE A 91 7.49 13.34 13.35
CA ILE A 91 7.81 13.38 11.91
C ILE A 91 8.62 12.13 11.51
N LEU A 92 9.63 11.78 12.31
CA LEU A 92 10.44 10.58 12.09
C LEU A 92 9.59 9.31 12.16
N LEU A 93 8.70 9.21 13.15
CA LEU A 93 7.78 8.08 13.26
C LEU A 93 6.80 7.99 12.09
N LYS A 94 6.31 9.13 11.57
CA LYS A 94 5.48 9.15 10.34
C LYS A 94 6.25 8.70 9.10
N LEU A 95 7.53 9.07 8.99
CA LEU A 95 8.40 8.58 7.93
C LEU A 95 8.57 7.08 8.03
N GLY A 96 8.96 6.57 9.19
CA GLY A 96 9.12 5.13 9.43
C GLY A 96 7.85 4.35 9.12
N TRP A 97 6.69 4.83 9.56
CA TRP A 97 5.41 4.19 9.27
C TRP A 97 5.10 4.11 7.76
N ASN A 98 5.32 5.20 7.01
CA ASN A 98 5.15 5.18 5.56
C ASN A 98 6.19 4.31 4.84
N ASP A 99 7.42 4.26 5.37
CA ASP A 99 8.49 3.43 4.85
C ASP A 99 8.20 1.94 5.03
N CYS A 100 7.71 1.52 6.20
CA CYS A 100 7.27 0.15 6.45
C CYS A 100 6.18 -0.29 5.47
N ILE A 101 5.14 0.53 5.26
CA ILE A 101 4.08 0.23 4.30
C ILE A 101 4.63 0.09 2.89
N TYR A 102 5.52 1.01 2.49
CA TYR A 102 6.15 0.96 1.18
C TYR A 102 7.05 -0.28 1.01
N GLY A 103 7.82 -0.66 2.03
CA GLY A 103 8.65 -1.86 2.02
C GLY A 103 7.82 -3.12 1.79
N ILE A 104 6.72 -3.26 2.53
CA ILE A 104 5.78 -4.39 2.36
C ILE A 104 5.18 -4.40 0.96
N TRP A 105 4.77 -3.23 0.44
CA TRP A 105 4.29 -3.12 -0.93
C TRP A 105 5.38 -3.54 -1.93
N LYS A 106 6.62 -3.07 -1.76
CA LYS A 106 7.74 -3.35 -2.65
C LYS A 106 8.05 -4.84 -2.69
N GLU A 107 8.10 -5.52 -1.54
CA GLU A 107 8.30 -6.97 -1.45
C GLU A 107 7.22 -7.73 -2.26
N ARG A 108 5.95 -7.46 -1.99
CA ARG A 108 4.81 -8.12 -2.67
C ARG A 108 4.80 -7.86 -4.16
N ASN A 109 5.11 -6.63 -4.54
CA ASN A 109 5.15 -6.21 -5.93
C ASN A 109 6.25 -6.96 -6.69
N ASN A 110 7.43 -7.11 -6.08
CA ASN A 110 8.52 -7.89 -6.65
C ASN A 110 8.11 -9.37 -6.81
N GLU A 111 7.48 -10.00 -5.81
CA GLU A 111 6.99 -11.38 -5.92
C GLU A 111 6.00 -11.56 -7.08
N HIS A 112 5.06 -10.63 -7.25
CA HIS A 112 4.09 -10.66 -8.35
C HIS A 112 4.78 -10.54 -9.72
N PHE A 113 5.66 -9.55 -9.90
CA PHE A 113 6.35 -9.33 -11.17
C PHE A 113 7.36 -10.44 -11.50
N SER A 114 8.04 -11.02 -10.51
CA SER A 114 8.88 -12.20 -10.71
C SER A 114 8.07 -13.43 -11.12
N THR A 115 6.82 -13.56 -10.66
CA THR A 115 5.93 -14.67 -11.07
C THR A 115 5.43 -14.48 -12.50
N VAL A 116 5.07 -13.25 -12.90
CA VAL A 116 4.62 -12.97 -14.27
C VAL A 116 5.72 -13.27 -15.30
N GLN A 117 6.99 -13.04 -14.95
CA GLN A 117 8.12 -13.41 -15.82
C GLN A 117 8.24 -14.92 -16.08
N MET A 118 7.82 -15.79 -15.13
CA MET A 118 7.82 -17.24 -15.36
C MET A 118 6.77 -17.67 -16.39
N THR A 119 5.68 -16.92 -16.54
CA THR A 119 4.60 -17.27 -17.48
C THR A 119 4.96 -17.00 -18.95
N GLU A 120 5.84 -16.04 -19.26
CA GLU A 120 6.34 -15.85 -20.64
C GLU A 120 7.32 -16.97 -21.05
N ALA A 121 8.17 -17.44 -20.13
CA ALA A 121 9.09 -18.54 -20.40
C ALA A 121 8.36 -19.89 -20.57
N GLU A 122 7.26 -20.11 -19.83
CA GLU A 122 6.43 -21.32 -19.98
C GLU A 122 5.61 -21.33 -21.30
N VAL A 123 5.22 -20.16 -21.82
CA VAL A 123 4.53 -20.06 -23.13
C VAL A 123 5.44 -20.48 -24.28
N LEU A 124 6.73 -20.12 -24.24
CA LEU A 124 7.71 -20.55 -25.25
C LEU A 124 7.93 -22.07 -25.23
N ILE A 125 7.93 -22.70 -24.05
CA ILE A 125 8.05 -24.16 -23.90
C ILE A 125 6.81 -24.92 -24.43
N LEU A 126 5.62 -24.27 -24.43
CA LEU A 126 4.40 -24.84 -25.01
C LEU A 126 4.31 -24.64 -26.53
N GLU A 127 4.94 -23.60 -27.09
CA GLU A 127 5.04 -23.40 -28.54
C GLU A 127 6.07 -24.36 -29.18
N GLU A 128 7.19 -24.66 -28.50
CA GLU A 128 8.18 -25.64 -28.99
C GLU A 128 7.69 -27.10 -28.95
N LYS A 129 6.73 -27.43 -28.07
CA LYS A 129 6.12 -28.77 -27.98
C LYS A 129 4.97 -29.01 -28.96
N LYS A 130 4.68 -28.06 -29.84
CA LYS A 130 3.66 -28.17 -30.90
C LYS A 130 4.22 -28.44 -32.29
N VAL A 131 5.51 -28.77 -32.42
CA VAL A 131 6.15 -29.23 -33.66
C VAL A 131 6.41 -30.73 -33.61
#